data_AF-A0A915J721-F1
#
_entry.id   AF-A0A915J721-F1
#
_cell.length_a   1.000
_cell.length_b   1.000
_cell.length_c   1.000
_cell.angle_alpha   90.00
_cell.angle_beta   90.00
_cell.angle_gamma   90.00
#
_symmetry.space_group_name_H-M   'P 1'
#
loop_
_entity.id
_entity.type
_entity.pdbx_description
1 polymer ?
#
loop_
_entity_poly.entity_id
_entity_poly.type
_entity_poly.pdbx_seq_one_letter_code
_entity_poly.pdbx_strand_id
1 'polypeptide(L)'
;KSYDAFLASESLIKQIPRILGPGLNKAGKFPSVVTHSEPLTTKVDETKATIKFQMKKVLCLSVAIGHADMSIDELVSNVSLSINFLVSLLKKNWQNVRSLTIKSTMGPPQRLY
;
A
#
# COMPACT_ATOMS: atom_id res chain seq x y z
N LYS A 1 3.70 -9.04 15.89
CA LYS A 1 3.05 -8.87 14.56
C LYS A 1 4.12 -9.20 13.52
N SER A 2 4.10 -10.39 12.93
CA SER A 2 5.17 -10.90 12.06
C SER A 2 4.90 -10.74 10.56
N TYR A 3 3.64 -10.64 10.14
CA TYR A 3 3.27 -10.58 8.71
C TYR A 3 2.21 -9.51 8.45
N ASP A 4 2.41 -8.73 7.39
CA ASP A 4 1.51 -7.64 6.97
C ASP A 4 0.61 -8.00 5.78
N ALA A 5 1.06 -8.91 4.93
CA ALA A 5 0.28 -9.45 3.81
C ALA A 5 0.16 -10.98 3.94
N PHE A 6 -1.01 -11.50 3.56
CA PHE A 6 -1.27 -12.93 3.49
C PHE A 6 -1.62 -13.28 2.05
N LEU A 7 -1.12 -14.42 1.58
CA LEU A 7 -1.47 -15.00 0.28
C LEU A 7 -2.30 -16.26 0.56
N ALA A 8 -3.42 -16.41 -0.14
CA ALA A 8 -4.30 -17.55 0.01
C ALA A 8 -4.59 -18.20 -1.35
N SER A 9 -4.59 -19.53 -1.38
CA SER A 9 -5.10 -20.30 -2.52
C SER A 9 -6.56 -19.97 -2.80
N GLU A 10 -6.93 -19.97 -4.07
CA GLU A 10 -8.32 -19.80 -4.53
C GLU A 10 -9.30 -20.78 -3.86
N SER A 11 -8.85 -22.00 -3.55
CA SER A 11 -9.66 -22.99 -2.83
C SER A 11 -9.97 -22.61 -1.38
N LEU A 12 -9.03 -21.91 -0.72
CA LEU A 12 -9.11 -21.57 0.71
C LEU A 12 -9.74 -20.20 0.95
N ILE A 13 -9.63 -19.24 0.03
CA ILE A 13 -10.11 -17.88 0.25
C ILE A 13 -11.62 -17.80 0.53
N LYS A 14 -12.42 -18.74 0.00
CA LYS A 14 -13.88 -18.80 0.24
C LYS A 14 -14.23 -19.19 1.69
N GLN A 15 -13.33 -19.90 2.37
CA GLN A 15 -13.55 -20.36 3.75
C GLN A 15 -13.02 -19.36 4.79
N ILE A 16 -12.02 -18.55 4.43
CA ILE A 16 -11.34 -17.60 5.33
C ILE A 16 -12.30 -16.57 5.98
N PRO A 17 -13.25 -15.94 5.26
CA PRO A 17 -14.21 -15.02 5.89
C PRO A 17 -15.06 -15.68 6.97
N ARG A 18 -15.42 -16.97 6.80
CA ARG A 18 -16.30 -17.68 7.75
C ARG A 18 -15.56 -18.07 9.03
N ILE A 19 -14.32 -18.53 8.90
CA ILE A 19 -13.55 -19.09 10.03
C ILE A 19 -12.74 -18.00 10.74
N LEU A 20 -12.12 -17.10 9.97
CA LEU A 20 -11.17 -16.10 10.47
C LEU A 20 -11.61 -14.65 10.20
N GLY A 21 -12.85 -14.46 9.73
CA GLY A 21 -13.41 -13.14 9.40
C GLY A 21 -13.24 -12.09 10.49
N PRO A 22 -13.63 -12.36 11.76
CA PRO A 22 -13.50 -11.37 12.83
C PRO A 22 -12.05 -10.97 13.11
N GLY A 23 -11.11 -11.91 13.04
CA GLY A 23 -9.70 -11.66 13.32
C GLY A 23 -8.98 -10.91 12.20
N LEU A 24 -9.15 -11.38 10.96
CA LEU A 24 -8.45 -10.82 9.79
C LEU A 24 -9.04 -9.48 9.34
N ASN A 25 -10.37 -9.29 9.47
CA ASN A 25 -10.99 -8.01 9.14
C ASN A 25 -10.65 -6.93 10.18
N LYS A 26 -10.63 -7.29 11.47
CA LYS A 26 -10.19 -6.37 12.55
C LYS A 26 -8.71 -5.99 12.41
N ALA A 27 -7.88 -6.91 11.91
CA ALA A 27 -6.48 -6.64 11.58
C ALA A 27 -6.29 -5.83 10.29
N GLY A 28 -7.31 -5.73 9.41
CA GLY A 28 -7.23 -5.06 8.11
C GLY A 28 -6.35 -5.77 7.08
N LYS A 29 -6.04 -7.05 7.30
CA LYS A 29 -5.08 -7.86 6.52
C LYS A 29 -5.81 -9.01 5.84
N PHE A 30 -6.72 -8.68 4.93
CA PHE A 30 -7.42 -9.70 4.15
C PHE A 30 -6.46 -10.31 3.10
N PRO A 31 -6.42 -11.65 2.94
CA PRO A 31 -5.47 -12.28 2.03
C PRO A 31 -5.73 -11.93 0.56
N SER A 32 -4.66 -11.80 -0.21
CA SER A 32 -4.74 -11.75 -1.67
C SER A 32 -4.83 -13.16 -2.25
N VAL A 33 -5.59 -13.35 -3.33
CA VAL A 33 -5.72 -14.63 -4.02
C VAL A 33 -4.44 -14.94 -4.79
N VAL A 34 -3.99 -16.19 -4.72
CA VAL A 34 -2.98 -16.75 -5.63
C VAL A 34 -3.62 -17.87 -6.43
N THR A 35 -3.47 -17.80 -7.76
CA THR A 35 -3.89 -18.84 -8.69
C THR A 35 -2.84 -19.96 -8.72
N HIS A 36 -3.25 -21.19 -9.03
CA HIS A 36 -2.33 -22.33 -9.07
C HIS A 36 -1.32 -22.29 -10.25
N SER A 37 -1.51 -21.34 -11.16
CA SER A 37 -0.70 -21.19 -12.37
C SER A 37 0.48 -20.23 -12.20
N GLU A 38 0.50 -19.42 -11.13
CA GLU A 38 1.52 -18.38 -10.93
C GLU A 38 2.58 -18.82 -9.90
N PRO A 39 3.88 -18.54 -10.17
CA PRO A 39 4.93 -18.79 -9.20
C PRO A 39 4.77 -17.89 -7.97
N LEU A 40 4.69 -18.52 -6.79
CA LEU A 40 4.52 -17.84 -5.50
C LEU A 40 5.58 -16.76 -5.22
N THR A 41 6.82 -16.97 -5.67
CA THR A 41 7.93 -16.02 -5.51
C THR A 41 7.63 -14.69 -6.18
N THR A 42 7.12 -14.71 -7.41
CA THR A 42 6.80 -13.50 -8.17
C THR A 42 5.68 -12.72 -7.49
N LYS A 43 4.65 -13.42 -7.01
CA LYS A 43 3.54 -12.77 -6.29
C LYS A 43 3.96 -12.15 -4.97
N VAL A 44 4.89 -12.79 -4.26
CA VAL A 44 5.45 -12.26 -3.02
C VAL A 44 6.21 -10.97 -3.30
N ASP A 45 7.04 -10.94 -4.34
CA ASP A 45 7.84 -9.76 -4.66
C ASP A 45 6.98 -8.62 -5.23
N GLU A 46 5.94 -8.93 -6.03
CA GLU A 46 4.91 -7.95 -6.40
C GLU A 46 4.22 -7.36 -5.17
N THR A 47 3.84 -8.20 -4.21
CA THR A 47 3.14 -7.74 -3.00
C THR A 47 4.05 -6.89 -2.12
N LYS A 48 5.36 -7.17 -2.07
CA LYS A 48 6.35 -6.35 -1.37
C LYS A 48 6.58 -5.01 -2.07
N ALA A 49 6.61 -5.00 -3.39
CA ALA A 49 6.80 -3.79 -4.20
C ALA A 49 5.53 -2.92 -4.28
N THR A 50 4.36 -3.50 -4.00
CA THR A 50 3.09 -2.79 -4.07
C THR A 50 2.80 -2.03 -2.78
N ILE A 51 2.56 -0.74 -2.94
CA ILE A 51 2.17 0.15 -1.85
C ILE A 51 0.64 0.25 -1.80
N LYS A 52 0.03 -0.12 -0.68
CA LYS A 52 -1.42 -0.06 -0.51
C LYS A 52 -1.87 1.28 0.09
N PHE A 53 -2.52 2.11 -0.71
CA PHE A 53 -3.24 3.29 -0.21
C PHE A 53 -4.58 2.86 0.40
N GLN A 54 -4.72 2.96 1.72
CA GLN A 54 -5.99 2.71 2.40
C GLN A 54 -6.47 3.96 3.12
N MET A 55 -7.46 4.65 2.54
CA MET A 55 -8.15 5.73 3.21
C MET A 55 -9.17 5.14 4.20
N LYS A 56 -8.94 5.39 5.49
CA LYS A 56 -9.93 5.14 6.56
C LYS A 56 -10.77 6.42 6.76
N LYS A 57 -11.52 6.51 7.86
CA LYS A 57 -12.26 7.73 8.27
C LYS A 57 -11.36 8.93 8.67
N VAL A 58 -10.10 8.96 8.21
CA VAL A 58 -9.14 10.04 8.48
C VAL A 58 -8.71 10.68 7.17
N LEU A 59 -8.51 12.00 7.20
CA LEU A 59 -8.17 12.82 6.03
C LEU A 59 -6.67 12.82 5.71
N CYS A 60 -5.83 12.36 6.64
CA CYS A 60 -4.38 12.27 6.47
C CYS A 60 -3.97 10.82 6.24
N LEU A 61 -3.12 10.60 5.25
CA LEU A 61 -2.53 9.31 4.92
C LEU A 61 -1.01 9.45 4.93
N SER A 62 -0.32 8.47 5.53
CA SER A 62 1.13 8.39 5.52
C SER A 62 1.51 7.03 4.98
N VAL A 63 2.33 7.04 3.94
CA VAL A 63 2.65 5.86 3.14
C VAL A 63 4.14 5.88 2.82
N ALA A 64 4.79 4.72 2.89
CA ALA A 64 6.19 4.56 2.52
C ALA A 64 6.29 4.42 0.99
N ILE A 65 7.10 5.27 0.35
CA ILE A 65 7.23 5.36 -1.11
C ILE A 65 8.59 4.81 -1.60
N GLY A 66 9.51 4.49 -0.69
CA GLY A 66 10.80 3.90 -1.02
C GLY A 66 11.69 3.66 0.19
N HIS A 67 12.85 3.05 -0.08
CA HIS A 67 13.93 2.83 0.88
C HIS A 67 15.05 3.85 0.68
N ALA A 68 15.86 4.08 1.73
CA ALA A 68 16.98 5.02 1.67
C ALA A 68 18.13 4.54 0.75
N ASP A 69 18.20 3.24 0.48
CA ASP A 69 19.23 2.63 -0.37
C ASP A 69 18.91 2.71 -1.88
N MET A 70 17.72 3.22 -2.25
CA MET A 70 17.35 3.44 -3.66
C MET A 70 18.01 4.69 -4.23
N SER A 71 18.16 4.72 -5.55
CA SER A 71 18.68 5.90 -6.24
C SER A 71 17.71 7.09 -6.15
N ILE A 72 18.25 8.30 -6.25
CA ILE A 72 17.47 9.54 -6.18
C ILE A 72 16.43 9.60 -7.32
N ASP A 73 16.80 9.17 -8.52
CA ASP A 73 15.90 9.19 -9.68
C ASP A 73 14.72 8.24 -9.53
N GLU A 74 14.95 7.03 -9.01
CA GLU A 74 13.88 6.07 -8.69
C GLU A 74 12.95 6.61 -7.61
N LEU A 75 13.49 7.25 -6.57
CA LEU A 75 12.69 7.89 -5.52
C LEU A 75 11.80 8.99 -6.07
N VAL A 76 12.33 9.87 -6.93
CA VAL A 76 11.55 10.95 -7.57
C VAL A 76 10.44 10.36 -8.45
N SER A 77 10.74 9.33 -9.23
CA SER A 77 9.77 8.62 -10.06
C SER A 77 8.65 8.01 -9.22
N ASN A 78 9.00 7.31 -8.14
CA ASN A 78 8.05 6.67 -7.23
C ASN A 78 7.16 7.69 -6.52
N VAL A 79 7.72 8.84 -6.11
CA VAL A 79 6.97 9.95 -5.50
C VAL A 79 5.96 10.54 -6.48
N SER A 80 6.39 10.84 -7.70
CA SER A 80 5.49 11.38 -8.74
C SER A 80 4.37 10.41 -9.07
N LEU A 81 4.69 9.13 -9.27
CA LEU A 81 3.72 8.08 -9.56
C LEU A 81 2.70 7.91 -8.41
N SER A 82 3.18 7.92 -7.16
CA SER A 82 2.33 7.81 -5.96
C SER A 82 1.37 8.98 -5.82
N ILE A 83 1.85 10.21 -6.04
CA ILE A 83 1.02 11.42 -5.96
C ILE A 83 -0.04 11.41 -7.06
N ASN A 84 0.37 11.12 -8.30
CA ASN A 84 -0.54 11.10 -9.46
C ASN A 84 -1.62 10.02 -9.29
N PHE A 85 -1.25 8.83 -8.80
CA PHE A 85 -2.21 7.77 -8.50
C PHE A 85 -3.18 8.15 -7.39
N LEU A 86 -2.72 8.80 -6.32
CA LEU A 86 -3.60 9.23 -5.24
C LEU A 86 -4.58 10.32 -5.70
N VAL A 87 -4.09 11.29 -6.48
CA VAL A 87 -4.90 12.40 -7.00
C VAL A 87 -6.00 11.90 -7.93
N SER A 88 -5.71 10.93 -8.80
CA SER A 88 -6.68 10.38 -9.75
C SER A 88 -7.85 9.62 -9.09
N LEU A 89 -7.65 9.13 -7.85
CA LEU A 89 -8.70 8.49 -7.08
C LEU A 89 -9.66 9.48 -6.39
N LEU A 90 -9.29 10.77 -6.31
CA LEU A 90 -10.11 11.80 -5.65
C LEU A 90 -11.06 12.46 -6.64
N LYS A 91 -12.36 12.56 -6.30
CA LYS A 91 -13.41 13.13 -7.18
C LYS A 91 -13.14 14.56 -7.69
N LYS A 92 -12.27 15.33 -7.02
CA LYS A 92 -11.89 16.70 -7.43
C LYS A 92 -10.38 16.86 -7.64
N ASN A 93 -9.65 15.75 -7.81
CA ASN A 93 -8.20 15.73 -8.04
C ASN A 93 -7.46 16.65 -7.04
N TRP A 94 -6.66 17.59 -7.55
CA TRP A 94 -5.83 18.52 -6.79
C TRP A 94 -6.59 19.48 -5.88
N GLN A 95 -7.85 19.81 -6.18
CA GLN A 95 -8.65 20.70 -5.30
C GLN A 95 -8.95 20.06 -3.94
N ASN A 96 -8.86 18.73 -3.86
CA ASN A 96 -9.09 17.99 -2.62
C ASN A 96 -7.79 17.73 -1.85
N VAL A 97 -6.64 18.19 -2.35
CA VAL A 97 -5.33 18.07 -1.71
C VAL A 97 -5.00 19.42 -1.09
N ARG A 98 -4.87 19.49 0.24
CA ARG A 98 -4.52 20.74 0.95
C ARG A 98 -3.01 20.93 1.10
N SER A 99 -2.29 19.85 1.38
CA SER A 99 -0.84 19.88 1.58
C SER A 99 -0.22 18.51 1.35
N LEU A 100 0.98 18.48 0.79
CA LEU A 100 1.79 17.29 0.61
C LEU A 100 3.13 17.49 1.32
N THR A 101 3.46 16.55 2.20
CA THR A 101 4.72 16.58 2.97
C THR A 101 5.45 15.27 2.80
N ILE A 102 6.76 15.36 2.53
CA ILE A 102 7.67 14.23 2.47
C ILE A 102 8.56 14.30 3.69
N LYS A 103 8.73 13.18 4.38
CA LYS A 103 9.69 13.05 5.47
C LYS A 103 10.42 11.72 5.36
N SER A 104 11.68 11.73 5.75
CA SER A 104 12.46 10.50 5.98
C SER A 104 12.25 10.02 7.42
N THR A 105 12.64 8.78 7.72
CA THR A 105 12.45 8.17 9.07
C THR A 105 13.04 9.02 10.20
N MET A 106 14.17 9.68 9.95
CA MET A 106 14.90 10.50 10.93
C MET A 106 15.13 11.94 10.43
N GLY A 107 14.51 12.34 9.31
CA GLY A 107 14.76 13.62 8.66
C GLY A 107 13.69 14.68 8.94
N PRO A 108 14.01 15.98 8.80
CA PRO A 108 13.03 17.04 8.88
C PRO A 108 11.99 16.91 7.75
N PRO A 109 10.71 17.24 7.99
CA PRO A 109 9.68 17.19 6.96
C PRO A 109 9.89 18.31 5.94
N GLN A 110 9.85 17.96 4.66
CA GLN A 110 9.86 18.89 3.54
C GLN A 110 8.45 18.98 2.95
N ARG A 111 7.95 20.20 2.78
CA ARG A 111 6.63 20.45 2.20
C ARG A 111 6.76 20.70 0.70
N LEU A 112 6.03 19.93 -0.09
CA LEU A 112 5.96 20.08 -1.55
C LEU A 112 4.79 20.97 -1.99
N TYR A 113 3.68 20.91 -1.25
CA TYR A 113 2.42 21.63 -1.52
C TYR A 113 1.71 21.96 -0.20
#